data_AF-A0A838PFT2-F1
#
_entry.id   AF-A0A838PFT2-F1
#
_cell.length_a   1.000
_cell.length_b   1.000
_cell.length_c   1.000
_cell.angle_alpha   90.00
_cell.angle_beta   90.00
_cell.angle_gamma   90.00
#
_symmetry.space_group_name_H-M   'P 1'
#
loop_
_entity.id
_entity.type
_entity.pdbx_description
1 polymer ?
#
loop_
_entity_poly.entity_id
_entity_poly.type
_entity_poly.pdbx_seq_one_letter_code
_entity_poly.pdbx_strand_id
1 'polypeptide(L)'
;MNSRLRAFLVPTVLCLFLAGVWVSSARAQVEKGAGCQETITANDGFKIRSVKVKARYLPDLAIPLPSSGTDYSPDLLLPILESVHQAMRKEANREGQEGETEHRLLKTVTVGKGKAEETSRSGGAISLKFVSSCTKVIDASECKSALGEANSKCVDVIVHAFSLRVDTANPVSNLLNIPRSNQPSFLSQVPGPLLALNPKLGFNRDRKFGSSATFEISANLLDLSKNFERKPLKEKRSRLDLELKGEPSLDGSYYKMSSKISFSRSISKNIDRLAVEAGFTADRDPLSLSQYLRNAATIGGAIKLRTDLKLFGDVALSARYRRSSNRLTSRTALPSEFTNENAFEGTALLDGRLWKGVSRLAVYWMQTRLTRTVTAITASPHFGVTRRSF
;
A
#
# COMPACT_ATOMS: atom_id res chain seq x y z
N MET A 1 -44.93 5.57 -16.14
CA MET A 1 -43.73 5.65 -15.25
C MET A 1 -42.66 4.72 -15.80
N ASN A 2 -41.54 5.26 -16.31
CA ASN A 2 -40.63 4.58 -17.25
C ASN A 2 -39.83 3.42 -16.63
N SER A 3 -39.78 2.28 -17.32
CA SER A 3 -39.02 1.07 -16.93
C SER A 3 -37.52 1.34 -16.71
N ARG A 4 -36.97 2.37 -17.36
CA ARG A 4 -35.58 2.82 -17.19
C ARG A 4 -35.28 3.39 -15.80
N LEU A 5 -36.28 3.94 -15.09
CA LEU A 5 -36.08 4.45 -13.73
C LEU A 5 -36.01 3.33 -12.69
N ARG A 6 -36.74 2.22 -12.91
CA ARG A 6 -36.72 1.04 -12.03
C ARG A 6 -35.39 0.28 -12.07
N ALA A 7 -34.71 0.26 -13.22
CA ALA A 7 -33.43 -0.44 -13.39
C ALA A 7 -32.28 0.20 -12.60
N PHE A 8 -32.33 1.51 -12.33
CA PHE A 8 -31.30 2.19 -11.52
C PHE A 8 -31.64 2.21 -10.03
N LEU A 9 -32.92 2.37 -9.66
CA LEU A 9 -33.31 2.54 -8.25
C LEU A 9 -33.09 1.29 -7.40
N VAL A 10 -33.39 0.10 -7.94
CA VAL A 10 -33.28 -1.17 -7.20
C VAL A 10 -31.84 -1.49 -6.74
N PRO A 11 -30.81 -1.44 -7.60
CA PRO A 11 -29.44 -1.70 -7.15
C PRO A 11 -28.89 -0.61 -6.22
N THR A 12 -29.28 0.66 -6.37
CA THR A 12 -28.82 1.72 -5.46
C THR A 12 -29.40 1.56 -4.06
N VAL A 13 -30.71 1.24 -3.95
CA VAL A 13 -31.36 0.98 -2.66
C VAL A 13 -30.78 -0.28 -2.01
N LEU A 14 -30.52 -1.34 -2.79
CA LEU A 14 -29.90 -2.55 -2.27
C LEU A 14 -28.46 -2.31 -1.78
N CYS A 15 -27.65 -1.52 -2.51
CA CYS A 15 -26.31 -1.13 -2.05
C CYS A 15 -26.34 -0.27 -0.79
N LEU A 16 -27.30 0.65 -0.65
CA LEU A 16 -27.47 1.45 0.57
C LEU A 16 -27.91 0.59 1.76
N PHE A 17 -28.80 -0.37 1.53
CA PHE A 17 -29.26 -1.30 2.57
C PHE A 17 -28.12 -2.22 3.02
N LEU A 18 -27.35 -2.77 2.08
CA LEU A 18 -26.15 -3.56 2.38
C LEU A 18 -25.10 -2.71 3.10
N ALA A 19 -24.84 -1.47 2.68
CA ALA A 19 -23.94 -0.58 3.40
C ALA A 19 -24.41 -0.32 4.85
N GLY A 20 -25.71 -0.16 5.09
CA GLY A 20 -26.28 -0.01 6.43
C GLY A 20 -26.08 -1.24 7.32
N VAL A 21 -26.31 -2.44 6.79
CA VAL A 21 -26.10 -3.70 7.54
C VAL A 21 -24.61 -3.91 7.86
N TRP A 22 -23.70 -3.51 6.96
CA TRP A 22 -22.26 -3.59 7.19
C TRP A 22 -21.73 -2.56 8.18
N VAL A 23 -22.36 -1.39 8.30
CA VAL A 23 -22.01 -0.42 9.35
C VAL A 23 -22.34 -0.96 10.75
N SER A 24 -23.42 -1.72 10.89
CA SER A 24 -23.80 -2.37 12.15
C SER A 24 -22.85 -3.51 12.53
N SER A 25 -22.41 -4.33 11.58
CA SER A 25 -21.42 -5.38 11.85
C SER A 25 -20.01 -4.83 12.04
N ALA A 26 -19.64 -3.75 11.35
CA ALA A 26 -18.42 -3.01 11.64
C ALA A 26 -18.43 -2.44 13.07
N ARG A 27 -19.57 -1.92 13.56
CA ARG A 27 -19.73 -1.52 14.97
C ARG A 27 -19.59 -2.70 15.96
N ALA A 28 -19.89 -3.93 15.55
CA ALA A 28 -19.77 -5.12 16.39
C ALA A 28 -18.33 -5.69 16.45
N GLN A 29 -17.49 -5.43 15.44
CA GLN A 29 -16.06 -5.78 15.46
C GLN A 29 -15.15 -4.63 15.90
N VAL A 30 -15.67 -3.41 16.01
CA VAL A 30 -15.01 -2.37 16.77
C VAL A 30 -14.86 -2.87 18.19
N GLU A 31 -13.66 -2.74 18.75
CA GLU A 31 -13.37 -2.89 20.18
C GLU A 31 -14.21 -1.93 21.06
N LYS A 32 -15.55 -1.99 21.01
CA LYS A 32 -16.31 -1.97 22.26
C LYS A 32 -16.05 -3.32 22.93
N GLY A 33 -14.79 -3.60 23.25
CA GLY A 33 -14.42 -4.78 24.00
C GLY A 33 -15.26 -4.80 25.27
N ALA A 34 -15.57 -6.00 25.77
CA ALA A 34 -16.21 -6.18 27.07
C ALA A 34 -15.51 -5.24 28.08
N GLY A 35 -16.16 -4.13 28.46
CA GLY A 35 -15.56 -3.10 29.32
C GLY A 35 -15.84 -1.63 29.00
N CYS A 36 -16.39 -1.27 27.83
CA CYS A 36 -16.86 0.10 27.61
C CYS A 36 -18.18 0.34 28.35
N GLN A 37 -18.21 1.31 29.26
CA GLN A 37 -19.40 1.72 30.01
C GLN A 37 -19.86 3.10 29.55
N GLU A 38 -21.06 3.18 28.96
CA GLU A 38 -21.68 4.43 28.53
C GLU A 38 -22.63 5.01 29.59
N THR A 39 -22.91 4.27 30.65
CA THR A 39 -23.84 4.64 31.72
C THR A 39 -23.24 5.54 32.79
N ILE A 40 -21.93 5.83 32.72
CA ILE A 40 -21.25 6.66 33.71
C ILE A 40 -21.59 8.12 33.48
N THR A 41 -22.08 8.76 34.53
CA THR A 41 -22.48 10.16 34.59
C THR A 41 -21.52 10.97 35.47
N ALA A 42 -21.63 12.30 35.43
CA ALA A 42 -20.85 13.18 36.30
C ALA A 42 -21.11 12.94 37.80
N ASN A 43 -22.30 12.46 38.16
CA ASN A 43 -22.71 12.24 39.55
C ASN A 43 -22.06 11.00 40.18
N ASP A 44 -21.47 10.12 39.37
CA ASP A 44 -20.87 8.88 39.87
C ASP A 44 -19.51 9.09 40.56
N GLY A 45 -18.94 10.30 40.44
CA GLY A 45 -17.73 10.73 41.14
C GLY A 45 -16.45 10.09 40.61
N PHE A 46 -16.42 9.67 39.34
CA PHE A 46 -15.22 9.14 38.72
C PHE A 46 -14.24 10.26 38.37
N LYS A 47 -12.94 9.99 38.52
CA LYS A 47 -11.87 10.85 38.00
C LYS A 47 -11.21 10.25 36.78
N ILE A 48 -10.76 11.09 35.87
CA ILE A 48 -10.04 10.69 34.67
C ILE A 48 -8.63 10.27 35.08
N ARG A 49 -8.25 9.03 34.79
CA ARG A 49 -6.88 8.54 34.93
C ARG A 49 -6.07 8.83 33.67
N SER A 50 -6.63 8.50 32.50
CA SER A 50 -5.99 8.78 31.23
C SER A 50 -7.00 9.02 30.12
N VAL A 51 -6.64 9.88 29.16
CA VAL A 51 -7.37 10.08 27.91
C VAL A 51 -6.44 9.73 26.76
N LYS A 52 -6.85 8.80 25.89
CA LYS A 52 -6.08 8.36 24.74
C LYS A 52 -6.91 8.46 23.47
N VAL A 53 -6.36 9.03 22.41
CA VAL A 53 -7.01 9.05 21.10
C VAL A 53 -6.35 8.00 20.21
N LYS A 54 -7.12 6.98 19.80
CA LYS A 54 -6.68 5.91 18.90
C LYS A 54 -6.72 6.40 17.45
N ALA A 55 -5.63 7.01 17.01
CA ALA A 55 -5.37 7.33 15.60
C ALA A 55 -3.86 7.29 15.31
N ARG A 56 -3.47 7.09 14.05
CA ARG A 56 -2.06 7.08 13.66
C ARG A 56 -1.60 8.49 13.27
N TYR A 57 -0.50 8.93 13.87
CA TYR A 57 0.09 10.26 13.65
C TYR A 57 -0.88 11.41 13.95
N LEU A 58 -1.69 11.30 15.00
CA LEU A 58 -2.65 12.35 15.35
C LEU A 58 -1.94 13.71 15.51
N PRO A 59 -2.38 14.78 14.83
CA PRO A 59 -1.85 16.12 15.06
C PRO A 59 -2.27 16.65 16.43
N ASP A 60 -1.60 17.71 16.87
CA ASP A 60 -2.03 18.44 18.05
C ASP A 60 -3.50 18.85 17.90
N LEU A 61 -4.28 18.51 18.92
CA LEU A 61 -5.70 18.88 18.98
C LEU A 61 -5.81 20.35 19.38
N ALA A 62 -6.87 21.01 18.91
CA ALA A 62 -7.12 22.41 19.26
C ALA A 62 -7.40 22.60 20.75
N ILE A 63 -7.81 21.52 21.44
CA ILE A 63 -8.13 21.50 22.85
C ILE A 63 -7.18 20.49 23.54
N PRO A 64 -6.52 20.87 24.64
CA PRO A 64 -5.66 19.95 25.38
C PRO A 64 -6.47 18.79 25.96
N LEU A 65 -5.85 17.62 26.06
CA LEU A 65 -6.46 16.50 26.75
C LEU A 65 -6.55 16.81 28.26
N PRO A 66 -7.65 16.43 28.94
CA PRO A 66 -7.79 16.59 30.39
C PRO A 66 -6.64 15.94 31.14
N SER A 67 -6.14 16.63 32.17
CA SER A 67 -5.11 16.09 33.06
C SER A 67 -5.64 14.92 33.88
N SER A 68 -4.72 14.07 34.33
CA SER A 68 -5.03 13.03 35.32
C SER A 68 -5.60 13.64 36.60
N GLY A 69 -6.69 13.08 37.13
CA GLY A 69 -7.38 13.52 38.35
C GLY A 69 -8.55 14.49 38.14
N THR A 70 -8.76 14.98 36.91
CA THR A 70 -9.93 15.80 36.54
C THR A 70 -11.22 14.99 36.70
N ASP A 71 -12.29 15.61 37.19
CA ASP A 71 -13.59 14.94 37.34
C ASP A 71 -14.15 14.56 35.96
N TYR A 72 -14.61 13.31 35.84
CA TYR A 72 -15.16 12.79 34.61
C TYR A 72 -16.58 13.31 34.40
N SER A 73 -16.86 13.82 33.19
CA SER A 73 -18.21 14.08 32.70
C SER A 73 -18.28 13.76 31.20
N PRO A 74 -19.39 13.16 30.71
CA PRO A 74 -19.60 13.00 29.27
C PRO A 74 -19.48 14.31 28.48
N ASP A 75 -19.91 15.42 29.07
CA ASP A 75 -19.87 16.75 28.42
C ASP A 75 -18.43 17.23 28.20
N LEU A 76 -17.51 16.84 29.08
CA LEU A 76 -16.08 17.15 28.95
C LEU A 76 -15.43 16.41 27.77
N LEU A 77 -16.04 15.33 27.28
CA LEU A 77 -15.55 14.60 26.10
C LEU A 77 -16.02 15.20 24.78
N LEU A 78 -17.17 15.89 24.74
CA LEU A 78 -17.73 16.44 23.50
C LEU A 78 -16.76 17.35 22.73
N PRO A 79 -16.05 18.31 23.38
CA PRO A 79 -15.08 19.16 22.68
C PRO A 79 -13.89 18.37 22.12
N ILE A 80 -13.46 17.31 22.82
CA ILE A 80 -12.36 16.43 22.37
C ILE A 80 -12.80 15.66 21.12
N LEU A 81 -14.00 15.08 21.15
CA LEU A 81 -14.58 14.35 20.02
C LEU A 81 -14.71 15.25 18.79
N GLU A 82 -15.21 16.47 18.98
CA GLU A 82 -15.34 17.44 17.89
C GLU A 82 -13.97 17.91 17.38
N SER A 83 -12.98 18.13 18.25
CA SER A 83 -11.62 18.47 17.83
C SER A 83 -10.98 17.35 16.99
N VAL A 84 -11.16 16.08 17.38
CA VAL A 84 -10.67 14.92 16.59
C VAL A 84 -11.39 14.85 15.25
N HIS A 85 -12.71 15.09 15.23
CA HIS A 85 -13.50 15.11 14.02
C HIS A 85 -13.10 16.24 13.06
N GLN A 86 -12.84 17.44 13.58
CA GLN A 86 -12.31 18.57 12.82
C GLN A 86 -10.92 18.29 12.25
N ALA A 87 -10.03 17.68 13.03
CA ALA A 87 -8.73 17.23 12.53
C ALA A 87 -8.90 16.27 11.35
N MET A 88 -9.80 15.28 11.46
CA MET A 88 -10.07 14.34 10.36
C MET A 88 -10.68 15.01 9.12
N ARG A 89 -11.52 16.04 9.30
CA ARG A 89 -12.08 16.84 8.20
C ARG A 89 -10.99 17.66 7.52
N LYS A 90 -10.13 18.32 8.28
CA LYS A 90 -8.99 19.08 7.78
C LYS A 90 -8.07 18.19 6.94
N GLU A 91 -7.76 16.99 7.44
CA GLU A 91 -6.95 16.02 6.69
C GLU A 91 -7.66 15.54 5.40
N ALA A 92 -8.99 15.34 5.43
CA ALA A 92 -9.76 15.00 4.22
C ALA A 92 -9.69 16.12 3.16
N ASN A 93 -9.86 17.37 3.60
CA ASN A 93 -9.79 18.52 2.72
C ASN A 93 -8.39 18.67 2.13
N ARG A 94 -7.36 18.39 2.94
CA ARG A 94 -5.96 18.37 2.52
C ARG A 94 -5.69 17.32 1.44
N GLU A 95 -6.22 16.11 1.58
CA GLU A 95 -6.15 15.08 0.52
C GLU A 95 -6.85 15.53 -0.78
N GLY A 96 -7.89 16.37 -0.65
CA GLY A 96 -8.64 16.95 -1.76
C GLY A 96 -7.91 18.06 -2.50
N GLN A 97 -6.94 18.74 -1.88
CA GLN A 97 -6.16 19.81 -2.49
C GLN A 97 -5.09 19.25 -3.45
N GLU A 98 -4.89 19.93 -4.57
CA GLU A 98 -3.87 19.57 -5.56
C GLU A 98 -2.47 19.80 -4.97
N GLY A 99 -1.62 18.77 -4.98
CA GLY A 99 -0.18 18.92 -4.70
C GLY A 99 0.29 18.75 -3.24
N GLU A 100 -0.44 18.04 -2.37
CA GLU A 100 0.02 17.91 -0.97
C GLU A 100 0.38 16.49 -0.51
N THR A 101 0.07 15.44 -1.27
CA THR A 101 0.53 14.09 -0.92
C THR A 101 0.98 13.31 -2.14
N GLU A 102 2.19 12.77 -2.08
CA GLU A 102 2.68 11.80 -3.05
C GLU A 102 1.71 10.61 -3.17
N HIS A 103 0.95 10.30 -2.12
CA HIS A 103 -0.04 9.23 -2.12
C HIS A 103 -1.16 9.41 -3.17
N ARG A 104 -1.55 10.65 -3.50
CA ARG A 104 -2.49 10.94 -4.61
C ARG A 104 -1.79 10.91 -5.97
N LEU A 105 -0.54 11.37 -6.03
CA LEU A 105 0.29 11.28 -7.24
C LEU A 105 0.66 9.83 -7.60
N LEU A 106 0.80 8.94 -6.61
CA LEU A 106 1.07 7.52 -6.81
C LEU A 106 -0.18 6.76 -7.30
N LYS A 107 -1.39 7.15 -6.87
CA LYS A 107 -2.65 6.55 -7.36
C LYS A 107 -3.00 6.98 -8.79
N THR A 108 -2.64 8.20 -9.17
CA THR A 108 -2.89 8.72 -10.53
C THR A 108 -1.91 8.19 -11.58
N VAL A 109 -0.78 7.61 -11.17
CA VAL A 109 0.22 7.03 -12.08
C VAL A 109 0.21 5.49 -12.01
N THR A 110 -0.96 4.88 -12.09
CA THR A 110 -1.04 3.42 -12.34
C THR A 110 -1.05 3.17 -13.85
N VAL A 111 0.09 2.74 -14.38
CA VAL A 111 0.25 2.28 -15.77
C VAL A 111 -0.55 0.98 -15.96
N GLY A 112 -1.52 0.97 -16.89
CA GLY A 112 -2.03 -0.29 -17.48
C GLY A 112 -3.50 -0.64 -17.26
N LYS A 113 -4.28 0.05 -16.43
CA LYS A 113 -5.76 -0.07 -16.42
C LYS A 113 -6.35 1.31 -16.66
N GLY A 114 -7.37 1.38 -17.52
CA GLY A 114 -7.77 2.57 -18.27
C GLY A 114 -7.78 3.88 -17.47
N LYS A 115 -7.43 4.97 -18.16
CA LYS A 115 -7.71 6.35 -17.73
C LYS A 115 -9.23 6.45 -17.46
N ALA A 116 -9.65 6.25 -16.21
CA ALA A 116 -10.81 6.94 -15.70
C ALA A 116 -10.33 8.38 -15.52
N GLU A 117 -10.68 9.21 -16.49
CA GLU A 117 -10.57 10.65 -16.40
C GLU A 117 -11.30 11.06 -15.11
N GLU A 118 -10.53 11.40 -14.07
CA GLU A 118 -11.05 12.04 -12.87
C GLU A 118 -11.53 13.44 -13.26
N THR A 119 -12.67 13.53 -13.94
CA THR A 119 -13.59 14.64 -13.69
C THR A 119 -14.06 14.49 -12.24
N SER A 120 -13.20 14.94 -11.33
CA SER A 120 -13.48 15.03 -9.90
C SER A 120 -14.49 16.15 -9.66
N ARG A 121 -15.73 15.84 -10.01
CA ARG A 121 -16.91 16.17 -9.20
C ARG A 121 -17.52 14.82 -8.82
N SER A 122 -17.14 14.32 -7.64
CA SER A 122 -17.82 13.21 -6.92
C SER A 122 -18.03 11.88 -7.67
N GLY A 123 -17.01 11.35 -8.35
CA GLY A 123 -17.08 10.04 -8.99
C GLY A 123 -16.65 8.89 -8.08
N GLY A 124 -17.60 8.25 -7.40
CA GLY A 124 -17.50 6.82 -7.12
C GLY A 124 -16.90 6.34 -5.80
N ALA A 125 -16.64 7.17 -4.79
CA ALA A 125 -16.27 6.63 -3.46
C ALA A 125 -16.97 7.41 -2.33
N ILE A 126 -17.59 6.68 -1.41
CA ILE A 126 -18.17 7.22 -0.17
C ILE A 126 -17.16 6.99 0.95
N SER A 127 -16.78 8.04 1.66
CA SER A 127 -15.93 7.96 2.85
C SER A 127 -16.77 8.25 4.09
N LEU A 128 -16.92 7.28 4.97
CA LEU A 128 -17.56 7.41 6.27
C LEU A 128 -16.48 7.64 7.32
N LYS A 129 -16.51 8.80 7.97
CA LYS A 129 -15.66 9.11 9.11
C LYS A 129 -16.52 9.22 10.36
N PHE A 130 -16.11 8.55 11.43
CA PHE A 130 -16.87 8.50 12.68
C PHE A 130 -15.91 8.55 13.86
N VAL A 131 -16.29 9.25 14.93
CA VAL A 131 -15.53 9.32 16.20
C VAL A 131 -16.46 8.87 17.32
N SER A 132 -15.96 8.01 18.20
CA SER A 132 -16.67 7.59 19.41
C SER A 132 -15.71 7.54 20.59
N SER A 133 -16.22 7.72 21.81
CA SER A 133 -15.48 7.43 23.03
C SER A 133 -15.86 6.06 23.60
N CYS A 134 -14.93 5.44 24.31
CA CYS A 134 -15.14 4.30 25.19
C CYS A 134 -14.55 4.66 26.55
N THR A 135 -15.39 4.62 27.58
CA THR A 135 -14.96 4.84 28.97
C THR A 135 -14.82 3.50 29.65
N LYS A 136 -13.62 3.18 30.15
CA LYS A 136 -13.32 1.94 30.86
C LYS A 136 -13.14 2.25 32.35
N VAL A 137 -13.95 1.61 33.18
CA VAL A 137 -13.76 1.66 34.64
C VAL A 137 -12.52 0.84 35.01
N ILE A 138 -11.72 1.41 35.88
CA ILE A 138 -10.48 0.83 36.37
C ILE A 138 -10.68 0.37 37.81
N ASP A 139 -10.02 -0.73 38.18
CA ASP A 139 -10.02 -1.24 39.55
C ASP A 139 -9.49 -0.20 40.55
N ALA A 140 -10.09 -0.15 41.74
CA ALA A 140 -9.81 0.86 42.75
C ALA A 140 -8.34 0.88 43.21
N SER A 141 -7.67 -0.27 43.23
CA SER A 141 -6.25 -0.38 43.58
C SER A 141 -5.35 0.34 42.58
N GLU A 142 -5.62 0.19 41.28
CA GLU A 142 -4.91 0.90 40.21
C GLU A 142 -5.25 2.40 40.20
N CYS A 143 -6.48 2.77 40.56
CA CYS A 143 -6.85 4.18 40.70
C CYS A 143 -6.09 4.87 41.82
N LYS A 144 -6.02 4.22 42.99
CA LYS A 144 -5.30 4.74 44.15
C LYS A 144 -3.80 4.88 43.90
N SER A 145 -3.19 3.92 43.20
CA SER A 145 -1.76 4.01 42.85
C SER A 145 -1.47 5.11 41.83
N ALA A 146 -2.40 5.38 40.89
CA ALA A 146 -2.21 6.39 39.85
C ALA A 146 -2.59 7.82 40.28
N LEU A 147 -3.62 7.97 41.12
CA LEU A 147 -4.21 9.26 41.49
C LEU A 147 -4.10 9.58 42.99
N GLY A 148 -3.59 8.66 43.82
CA GLY A 148 -3.50 8.79 45.28
C GLY A 148 -4.65 8.13 46.03
N GLU A 149 -4.43 7.83 47.32
CA GLU A 149 -5.35 7.06 48.19
C GLU A 149 -6.77 7.64 48.30
N ALA A 150 -6.93 8.95 48.11
CA ALA A 150 -8.24 9.62 48.13
C ALA A 150 -9.13 9.27 46.93
N ASN A 151 -8.58 8.67 45.87
CA ASN A 151 -9.25 8.48 44.59
C ASN A 151 -9.52 6.98 44.35
N SER A 152 -10.64 6.48 44.87
CA SER A 152 -11.04 5.06 44.75
C SER A 152 -11.77 4.72 43.44
N LYS A 153 -12.21 5.74 42.68
CA LYS A 153 -12.96 5.59 41.43
C LYS A 153 -12.29 6.37 40.31
N CYS A 154 -11.84 5.68 39.28
CA CYS A 154 -11.28 6.33 38.10
C CYS A 154 -11.61 5.60 36.80
N VAL A 155 -11.47 6.33 35.70
CA VAL A 155 -11.75 5.84 34.35
C VAL A 155 -10.61 6.14 33.39
N ASP A 156 -10.41 5.23 32.44
CA ASP A 156 -9.65 5.52 31.22
C ASP A 156 -10.63 5.82 30.08
N VAL A 157 -10.41 6.94 29.41
CA VAL A 157 -11.20 7.34 28.25
C VAL A 157 -10.39 7.08 26.98
N ILE A 158 -10.94 6.28 26.08
CA ILE A 158 -10.35 5.99 24.79
C ILE A 158 -11.24 6.57 23.69
N VAL A 159 -10.76 7.58 22.98
CA VAL A 159 -11.42 8.14 21.81
C VAL A 159 -10.99 7.36 20.58
N HIS A 160 -11.91 6.66 19.96
CA HIS A 160 -11.71 5.93 18.71
C HIS A 160 -12.14 6.80 17.52
N ALA A 161 -11.22 6.98 16.57
CA ALA A 161 -11.54 7.57 15.28
C ALA A 161 -11.55 6.45 14.21
N PHE A 162 -12.52 6.53 13.29
CA PHE A 162 -12.72 5.55 12.23
C PHE A 162 -12.83 6.25 10.88
N SER A 163 -12.23 5.64 9.86
CA SER A 163 -12.36 6.07 8.47
C SER A 163 -12.57 4.85 7.56
N LEU A 164 -13.78 4.71 7.04
CA LEU A 164 -14.14 3.68 6.05
C LEU A 164 -14.28 4.32 4.69
N ARG A 165 -13.55 3.85 3.68
CA ARG A 165 -13.71 4.28 2.30
C ARG A 165 -14.31 3.13 1.49
N VAL A 166 -15.43 3.39 0.86
CA VAL A 166 -16.19 2.44 0.03
C VAL A 166 -16.17 2.95 -1.40
N ASP A 167 -15.59 2.19 -2.31
CA ASP A 167 -15.61 2.45 -3.75
C ASP A 167 -16.98 2.06 -4.33
N THR A 168 -17.85 3.03 -4.57
CA THR A 168 -19.15 2.84 -5.21
C THR A 168 -19.07 2.62 -6.71
N ALA A 169 -17.95 2.97 -7.37
CA ALA A 169 -17.75 2.67 -8.78
C ALA A 169 -17.39 1.19 -9.00
N ASN A 170 -16.72 0.55 -8.03
CA ASN A 170 -16.39 -0.86 -8.06
C ASN A 170 -16.71 -1.56 -6.71
N PRO A 171 -17.98 -1.94 -6.47
CA PRO A 171 -18.40 -2.55 -5.21
C PRO A 171 -17.68 -3.87 -4.91
N VAL A 172 -17.26 -4.61 -5.94
CA VAL A 172 -16.50 -5.87 -5.78
C VAL A 172 -15.13 -5.62 -5.14
N SER A 173 -14.52 -4.46 -5.42
CA SER A 173 -13.25 -4.08 -4.79
C SER A 173 -13.38 -3.92 -3.27
N ASN A 174 -14.55 -3.53 -2.77
CA ASN A 174 -14.81 -3.39 -1.34
C ASN A 174 -14.93 -4.73 -0.61
N LEU A 175 -15.27 -5.82 -1.31
CA LEU A 175 -15.40 -7.15 -0.68
C LEU A 175 -14.04 -7.73 -0.26
N LEU A 176 -12.97 -7.37 -0.97
CA LEU A 176 -11.62 -7.92 -0.76
C LEU A 176 -10.62 -6.91 -0.17
N ASN A 177 -10.84 -5.61 -0.36
CA ASN A 177 -9.96 -4.53 0.10
C ASN A 177 -10.58 -3.69 1.23
N ILE A 178 -11.30 -4.30 2.17
CA ILE A 178 -11.58 -3.58 3.42
C ILE A 178 -10.21 -3.29 4.04
N PRO A 179 -9.88 -2.01 4.31
CA PRO A 179 -8.57 -1.67 4.86
C PRO A 179 -8.35 -2.49 6.12
N ARG A 180 -7.21 -3.20 6.19
CA ARG A 180 -6.84 -4.04 7.35
C ARG A 180 -6.82 -3.27 8.68
N SER A 181 -6.84 -1.93 8.61
CA SER A 181 -6.99 -1.02 9.73
C SER A 181 -8.04 0.05 9.37
N ASN A 182 -9.08 0.15 10.19
CA ASN A 182 -10.09 1.23 10.12
C ASN A 182 -9.63 2.52 10.83
N GLN A 183 -8.46 2.51 11.46
CA GLN A 183 -7.89 3.69 12.11
C GLN A 183 -7.45 4.72 11.06
N PRO A 184 -7.89 5.99 11.18
CA PRO A 184 -7.40 7.06 10.32
C PRO A 184 -5.91 7.28 10.55
N SER A 185 -5.21 7.60 9.47
CA SER A 185 -3.80 7.98 9.49
C SER A 185 -3.69 9.40 8.99
N PHE A 186 -3.10 10.28 9.80
CA PHE A 186 -2.90 11.68 9.45
C PHE A 186 -1.57 11.84 8.74
N LEU A 187 -1.61 11.90 7.40
CA LEU A 187 -0.41 11.97 6.57
C LEU A 187 0.39 13.26 6.81
N SER A 188 -0.23 14.32 7.33
CA SER A 188 0.41 15.58 7.71
C SER A 188 1.46 15.46 8.82
N GLN A 189 1.36 14.43 9.66
CA GLN A 189 2.26 14.21 10.81
C GLN A 189 3.14 12.97 10.66
N VAL A 190 3.05 12.29 9.52
CA VAL A 190 3.94 11.16 9.24
C VAL A 190 5.37 11.70 9.16
N PRO A 191 6.35 11.04 9.82
CA PRO A 191 7.75 11.39 9.70
C PRO A 191 8.18 11.49 8.22
N GLY A 192 8.92 12.54 7.88
CA GLY A 192 9.40 12.80 6.52
C GLY A 192 10.04 11.58 5.83
N PRO A 193 10.92 10.81 6.50
CA PRO A 193 11.50 9.59 5.91
C PRO A 193 10.45 8.54 5.51
N LEU A 194 9.39 8.35 6.32
CA LEU A 194 8.33 7.39 6.00
C LEU A 194 7.45 7.87 4.84
N LEU A 195 7.21 9.18 4.73
CA LEU A 195 6.53 9.76 3.57
C LEU A 195 7.39 9.62 2.30
N ALA A 196 8.68 9.92 2.40
CA ALA A 196 9.61 9.95 1.28
C ALA A 196 9.92 8.57 0.70
N LEU A 197 10.02 7.55 1.56
CA LEU A 197 10.40 6.18 1.18
C LEU A 197 9.20 5.23 1.07
N ASN A 198 8.04 5.63 1.61
CA ASN A 198 6.81 4.85 1.65
C ASN A 198 7.06 3.34 1.90
N PRO A 199 7.73 2.98 3.02
CA PRO A 199 8.13 1.61 3.25
C PRO A 199 6.89 0.74 3.51
N LYS A 200 6.82 -0.43 2.88
CA LYS A 200 5.86 -1.48 3.17
C LYS A 200 6.60 -2.67 3.73
N LEU A 201 6.19 -3.09 4.92
CA LEU A 201 6.70 -4.28 5.57
C LEU A 201 5.60 -5.33 5.62
N GLY A 202 5.96 -6.59 5.43
CA GLY A 202 5.04 -7.71 5.46
C GLY A 202 5.72 -8.97 5.94
N PHE A 203 4.91 -9.93 6.37
CA PHE A 203 5.34 -11.28 6.66
C PHE A 203 4.48 -12.23 5.85
N ASN A 204 5.13 -13.16 5.15
CA ASN A 204 4.45 -14.21 4.42
C ASN A 204 4.90 -15.56 5.00
N ARG A 205 4.05 -16.57 4.84
CA ARG A 205 4.42 -17.95 5.16
C ARG A 205 3.96 -18.82 4.00
N ASP A 206 4.92 -19.47 3.37
CA ASP A 206 4.69 -20.44 2.31
C ASP A 206 5.11 -21.83 2.82
N ARG A 207 4.35 -22.87 2.48
CA ARG A 207 4.70 -24.25 2.85
C ARG A 207 6.02 -24.70 2.22
N LYS A 208 6.36 -24.20 1.02
CA LYS A 208 7.56 -24.54 0.27
C LYS A 208 8.79 -23.74 0.70
N PHE A 209 8.62 -22.46 1.04
CA PHE A 209 9.73 -21.53 1.30
C PHE A 209 9.90 -21.15 2.78
N GLY A 210 8.97 -21.58 3.64
CA GLY A 210 8.96 -21.22 5.05
C GLY A 210 8.40 -19.82 5.29
N SER A 211 8.78 -19.23 6.42
CA SER A 211 8.42 -17.85 6.75
C SER A 211 9.34 -16.90 5.98
N SER A 212 8.80 -15.81 5.42
CA SER A 212 9.57 -14.75 4.76
C SER A 212 9.14 -13.38 5.25
N ALA A 213 10.09 -12.45 5.30
CA ALA A 213 9.83 -11.04 5.54
C ALA A 213 9.84 -10.30 4.20
N THR A 214 8.80 -9.54 3.90
CA THR A 214 8.75 -8.66 2.72
C THR A 214 9.06 -7.24 3.14
N PHE A 215 9.93 -6.56 2.41
CA PHE A 215 10.11 -5.12 2.47
C PHE A 215 9.99 -4.52 1.07
N GLU A 216 9.33 -3.38 0.96
CA GLU A 216 9.21 -2.60 -0.26
C GLU A 216 9.43 -1.13 0.08
N ILE A 217 10.22 -0.43 -0.71
CA ILE A 217 10.49 1.01 -0.62
C ILE A 217 10.16 1.59 -1.98
N SER A 218 9.39 2.69 -1.99
CA SER A 218 9.03 3.40 -3.20
C SER A 218 9.18 4.90 -2.97
N ALA A 219 9.95 5.57 -3.83
CA ALA A 219 10.27 6.98 -3.64
C ALA A 219 10.43 7.71 -4.97
N ASN A 220 9.85 8.91 -5.10
CA ASN A 220 10.23 9.83 -6.17
C ASN A 220 11.51 10.60 -5.78
N LEU A 221 12.64 10.21 -6.36
CA LEU A 221 13.96 10.78 -6.11
C LEU A 221 14.04 12.29 -6.42
N LEU A 222 13.20 12.83 -7.33
CA LEU A 222 13.18 14.28 -7.63
C LEU A 222 12.47 15.12 -6.56
N ASP A 223 11.64 14.49 -5.74
CA ASP A 223 10.87 15.14 -4.67
C ASP A 223 11.26 14.64 -3.28
N LEU A 224 12.26 13.75 -3.22
CA LEU A 224 12.73 13.09 -2.00
C LEU A 224 13.07 14.10 -0.89
N SER A 225 13.91 15.10 -1.17
CA SER A 225 14.29 16.13 -0.19
C SER A 225 13.08 16.91 0.34
N LYS A 226 12.11 17.25 -0.51
CA LYS A 226 10.90 17.95 -0.09
C LYS A 226 10.02 17.08 0.80
N ASN A 227 9.90 15.79 0.49
CA ASN A 227 9.19 14.83 1.32
C ASN A 227 9.86 14.65 2.69
N PHE A 228 11.19 14.57 2.75
CA PHE A 228 11.92 14.54 4.03
C PHE A 228 11.63 15.76 4.89
N GLU A 229 11.50 16.94 4.27
CA GLU A 229 11.17 18.20 4.94
C GLU A 229 9.67 18.42 5.18
N ARG A 230 8.81 17.47 4.80
CA ARG A 230 7.33 17.58 4.87
C ARG A 230 6.78 18.82 4.15
N LYS A 231 7.44 19.24 3.06
CA LYS A 231 6.99 20.37 2.23
C LYS A 231 5.96 19.91 1.20
N PRO A 232 4.98 20.76 0.84
CA PRO A 232 4.00 20.43 -0.19
C PRO A 232 4.67 20.17 -1.55
N LEU A 233 4.14 19.19 -2.29
CA LEU A 233 4.69 18.72 -3.56
C LEU A 233 3.90 19.25 -4.76
N LYS A 234 4.49 20.16 -5.53
CA LYS A 234 3.88 20.57 -6.80
C LYS A 234 3.98 19.46 -7.84
N GLU A 235 2.91 19.24 -8.60
CA GLU A 235 2.94 18.33 -9.74
C GLU A 235 4.01 18.80 -10.73
N LYS A 236 5.00 17.94 -10.98
CA LYS A 236 6.07 18.19 -11.93
C LYS A 236 5.82 17.36 -13.18
N ARG A 237 6.20 17.92 -14.33
CA ARG A 237 6.21 17.18 -15.60
C ARG A 237 7.17 16.00 -15.59
N SER A 238 8.20 16.03 -14.73
CA SER A 238 9.22 14.98 -14.63
C SER A 238 9.12 14.25 -13.30
N ARG A 239 9.35 12.94 -13.31
CA ARG A 239 9.42 12.06 -12.14
C ARG A 239 10.60 11.10 -12.28
N LEU A 240 11.27 10.81 -11.18
CA LEU A 240 12.31 9.77 -11.09
C LEU A 240 11.93 8.83 -9.96
N ASP A 241 11.20 7.78 -10.27
CA ASP A 241 10.70 6.85 -9.26
C ASP A 241 11.73 5.72 -9.05
N LEU A 242 12.08 5.47 -7.78
CA LEU A 242 12.86 4.33 -7.31
C LEU A 242 11.92 3.35 -6.60
N GLU A 243 12.02 2.08 -6.95
CA GLU A 243 11.32 0.97 -6.29
C GLU A 243 12.34 -0.08 -5.89
N LEU A 244 12.40 -0.42 -4.61
CA LEU A 244 13.22 -1.50 -4.07
C LEU A 244 12.28 -2.47 -3.36
N LYS A 245 12.38 -3.76 -3.66
CA LYS A 245 11.62 -4.80 -3.00
C LYS A 245 12.54 -5.95 -2.66
N GLY A 246 12.37 -6.51 -1.48
CA GLY A 246 13.05 -7.72 -1.06
C GLY A 246 12.15 -8.62 -0.24
N GLU A 247 12.39 -9.91 -0.36
CA GLU A 247 11.66 -10.97 0.33
C GLU A 247 12.61 -12.09 0.76
N PRO A 248 13.46 -11.88 1.79
CA PRO A 248 14.27 -12.94 2.37
C PRO A 248 13.41 -13.93 3.18
N SER A 249 13.72 -15.22 3.07
CA SER A 249 13.23 -16.24 4.01
C SER A 249 13.92 -16.08 5.37
N LEU A 250 13.15 -16.34 6.43
CA LEU A 250 13.63 -16.35 7.82
C LEU A 250 14.15 -17.74 8.23
N ASP A 251 13.70 -18.79 7.54
CA ASP A 251 13.93 -20.19 7.91
C ASP A 251 14.82 -20.94 6.90
N GLY A 252 15.18 -20.31 5.78
CA GLY A 252 15.84 -21.00 4.67
C GLY A 252 16.66 -20.08 3.76
N SER A 253 17.21 -20.67 2.69
CA SER A 253 18.08 -19.97 1.76
C SER A 253 17.34 -19.26 0.61
N TYR A 254 16.04 -19.02 0.75
CA TYR A 254 15.21 -18.37 -0.27
C TYR A 254 15.33 -16.85 -0.16
N TYR A 255 15.44 -16.17 -1.30
CA TYR A 255 15.20 -14.73 -1.36
C TYR A 255 14.71 -14.32 -2.74
N LYS A 256 13.93 -13.24 -2.79
CA LYS A 256 13.67 -12.47 -4.01
C LYS A 256 14.01 -11.02 -3.78
N MET A 257 14.67 -10.39 -4.73
CA MET A 257 15.03 -8.99 -4.67
C MET A 257 14.78 -8.36 -6.03
N SER A 258 14.17 -7.18 -6.05
CA SER A 258 14.03 -6.39 -7.26
C SER A 258 14.32 -4.92 -6.96
N SER A 259 15.14 -4.29 -7.79
CA SER A 259 15.33 -2.85 -7.83
C SER A 259 14.90 -2.31 -9.19
N LYS A 260 14.21 -1.18 -9.21
CA LYS A 260 13.77 -0.51 -10.43
C LYS A 260 13.95 0.99 -10.26
N ILE A 261 14.56 1.62 -11.24
CA ILE A 261 14.60 3.07 -11.39
C ILE A 261 13.89 3.44 -12.69
N SER A 262 12.95 4.38 -12.62
CA SER A 262 12.18 4.83 -13.77
C SER A 262 12.12 6.33 -13.82
N PHE A 263 12.62 6.90 -14.92
CA PHE A 263 12.44 8.30 -15.24
C PHE A 263 11.25 8.45 -16.17
N SER A 264 10.37 9.40 -15.90
CA SER A 264 9.31 9.75 -16.84
C SER A 264 9.11 11.26 -16.93
N ARG A 265 8.76 11.74 -18.11
CA ARG A 265 8.52 13.14 -18.39
C ARG A 265 7.35 13.33 -19.33
N SER A 266 6.41 14.18 -18.95
CA SER A 266 5.41 14.74 -19.88
C SER A 266 6.04 15.90 -20.67
N ILE A 267 6.01 15.81 -21.99
CA ILE A 267 6.76 16.72 -22.87
C ILE A 267 5.83 17.80 -23.43
N SER A 268 4.77 17.39 -24.11
CA SER A 268 3.89 18.30 -24.85
C SER A 268 2.46 17.74 -24.96
N LYS A 269 1.56 18.46 -25.62
CA LYS A 269 0.18 17.99 -25.86
C LYS A 269 0.12 16.74 -26.74
N ASN A 270 1.06 16.60 -27.68
CA ASN A 270 1.10 15.48 -28.65
C ASN A 270 1.96 14.32 -28.13
N ILE A 271 2.96 14.60 -27.29
CA ILE A 271 3.77 13.59 -26.61
C ILE A 271 3.41 13.63 -25.12
N ASP A 272 2.39 12.85 -24.77
CA ASP A 272 1.83 12.73 -23.43
C ASP A 272 2.93 12.37 -22.41
N ARG A 273 3.79 11.39 -22.77
CA ARG A 273 4.83 10.88 -21.87
C ARG A 273 6.00 10.22 -22.61
N LEU A 274 7.22 10.51 -22.15
CA LEU A 274 8.42 9.73 -22.39
C LEU A 274 8.83 9.05 -21.08
N ALA A 275 9.22 7.79 -21.13
CA ALA A 275 9.71 7.07 -19.96
C ALA A 275 10.91 6.20 -20.32
N VAL A 276 11.86 6.10 -19.39
CA VAL A 276 13.02 5.20 -19.44
C VAL A 276 13.07 4.49 -18.10
N GLU A 277 13.25 3.18 -18.14
CA GLU A 277 13.35 2.35 -16.94
C GLU A 277 14.57 1.44 -17.01
N ALA A 278 15.17 1.21 -15.85
CA ALA A 278 16.16 0.17 -15.65
C ALA A 278 15.80 -0.61 -14.39
N GLY A 279 16.07 -1.91 -14.39
CA GLY A 279 15.78 -2.73 -13.24
C GLY A 279 16.69 -3.93 -13.13
N PHE A 280 16.86 -4.42 -11.91
CA PHE A 280 17.63 -5.60 -11.59
C PHE A 280 16.81 -6.51 -10.69
N THR A 281 16.82 -7.82 -10.97
CA THR A 281 16.19 -8.85 -10.13
C THR A 281 17.21 -9.89 -9.73
N ALA A 282 17.25 -10.26 -8.46
CA ALA A 282 18.06 -11.35 -7.93
C ALA A 282 17.16 -12.29 -7.13
N ASP A 283 17.02 -13.51 -7.63
CA ASP A 283 16.16 -14.54 -7.05
C ASP A 283 17.00 -15.76 -6.67
N ARG A 284 16.66 -16.38 -5.54
CA ARG A 284 17.16 -17.68 -5.11
C ARG A 284 15.99 -18.53 -4.67
N ASP A 285 15.63 -19.50 -5.50
CA ASP A 285 14.51 -20.41 -5.28
C ASP A 285 15.01 -21.82 -4.93
N PRO A 286 14.60 -22.42 -3.79
CA PRO A 286 14.86 -23.83 -3.52
C PRO A 286 13.96 -24.71 -4.40
N LEU A 287 14.60 -25.63 -5.13
CA LEU A 287 13.96 -26.61 -6.01
C LEU A 287 14.31 -28.02 -5.53
N SER A 288 13.64 -28.47 -4.46
CA SER A 288 13.88 -29.77 -3.84
C SER A 288 15.37 -29.97 -3.48
N LEU A 289 16.09 -30.83 -4.20
CA LEU A 289 17.54 -31.08 -4.01
C LEU A 289 18.46 -30.07 -4.69
N SER A 290 17.92 -29.08 -5.41
CA SER A 290 18.67 -28.08 -6.15
C SER A 290 18.30 -26.66 -5.74
N GLN A 291 19.13 -25.69 -6.11
CA GLN A 291 18.90 -24.27 -5.91
C GLN A 291 18.98 -23.57 -7.25
N TYR A 292 17.95 -22.77 -7.54
CA TYR A 292 17.89 -21.94 -8.72
C TYR A 292 18.26 -20.51 -8.35
N LEU A 293 19.33 -20.00 -8.93
CA LEU A 293 19.77 -18.62 -8.80
C LEU A 293 19.50 -17.91 -10.11
N ARG A 294 18.84 -16.75 -10.07
CA ARG A 294 18.58 -15.93 -11.24
C ARG A 294 18.98 -14.50 -10.97
N ASN A 295 19.84 -13.96 -11.80
CA ASN A 295 20.15 -12.53 -11.85
C ASN A 295 19.70 -11.98 -13.20
N ALA A 296 18.83 -10.99 -13.22
CA ALA A 296 18.38 -10.37 -14.47
C ALA A 296 18.51 -8.86 -14.41
N ALA A 297 19.05 -8.28 -15.49
CA ALA A 297 19.04 -6.85 -15.74
C ALA A 297 18.04 -6.54 -16.85
N THR A 298 17.32 -5.44 -16.69
CA THR A 298 16.33 -4.95 -17.65
C THR A 298 16.59 -3.47 -17.93
N ILE A 299 16.42 -3.07 -19.18
CA ILE A 299 16.40 -1.67 -19.59
C ILE A 299 15.28 -1.50 -20.62
N GLY A 300 14.50 -0.44 -20.50
CA GLY A 300 13.38 -0.21 -21.39
C GLY A 300 13.06 1.27 -21.55
N GLY A 301 12.35 1.55 -22.63
CA GLY A 301 11.82 2.87 -22.93
C GLY A 301 10.36 2.75 -23.35
N ALA A 302 9.57 3.77 -23.02
CA ALA A 302 8.21 3.90 -23.49
C ALA A 302 7.94 5.33 -23.93
N ILE A 303 7.17 5.48 -25.00
CA ILE A 303 6.63 6.74 -25.46
C ILE A 303 5.12 6.61 -25.58
N LYS A 304 4.40 7.61 -25.08
CA LYS A 304 2.97 7.75 -25.23
C LYS A 304 2.69 9.03 -25.99
N LEU A 305 2.03 8.87 -27.13
CA LEU A 305 1.58 9.92 -28.02
C LEU A 305 0.08 10.09 -27.86
N ARG A 306 -0.38 11.34 -27.94
CA ARG A 306 -1.79 11.67 -28.06
C ARG A 306 -2.04 12.05 -29.50
N THR A 307 -3.05 11.44 -30.10
CA THR A 307 -3.40 11.63 -31.51
C THR A 307 -4.77 12.27 -31.61
N ASP A 308 -4.93 13.20 -32.55
CA ASP A 308 -6.21 13.86 -32.83
C ASP A 308 -7.15 13.01 -33.72
N LEU A 309 -6.76 11.77 -34.02
CA LEU A 309 -7.55 10.85 -34.83
C LEU A 309 -8.80 10.41 -34.04
N LYS A 310 -9.98 10.55 -34.65
CA LYS A 310 -11.27 10.20 -34.00
C LYS A 310 -11.34 8.74 -33.53
N LEU A 311 -10.66 7.83 -34.22
CA LEU A 311 -10.64 6.40 -33.91
C LEU A 311 -9.65 6.04 -32.79
N PHE A 312 -8.50 6.71 -32.71
CA PHE A 312 -7.44 6.41 -31.76
C PHE A 312 -6.99 7.72 -31.10
N GLY A 313 -7.20 7.84 -29.80
CA GLY A 313 -6.84 9.04 -29.04
C GLY A 313 -5.43 8.97 -28.46
N ASP A 314 -4.94 7.77 -28.15
CA ASP A 314 -3.63 7.55 -27.54
C ASP A 314 -2.91 6.38 -28.25
N VAL A 315 -1.62 6.57 -28.54
CA VAL A 315 -0.70 5.54 -29.06
C VAL A 315 0.44 5.40 -28.08
N ALA A 316 0.67 4.21 -27.54
CA ALA A 316 1.79 3.90 -26.66
C ALA A 316 2.70 2.86 -27.30
N LEU A 317 3.99 3.17 -27.38
CA LEU A 317 5.02 2.26 -27.86
C LEU A 317 6.01 2.03 -26.72
N SER A 318 6.41 0.79 -26.49
CA SER A 318 7.46 0.45 -25.53
C SER A 318 8.37 -0.64 -26.06
N ALA A 319 9.64 -0.53 -25.73
CA ALA A 319 10.66 -1.52 -26.01
C ALA A 319 11.44 -1.80 -24.73
N ARG A 320 11.72 -3.07 -24.46
CA ARG A 320 12.48 -3.51 -23.30
C ARG A 320 13.46 -4.60 -23.71
N TYR A 321 14.68 -4.49 -23.19
CA TYR A 321 15.70 -5.52 -23.27
C TYR A 321 15.92 -6.12 -21.88
N ARG A 322 16.01 -7.45 -21.82
CA ARG A 322 16.29 -8.23 -20.61
C ARG A 322 17.47 -9.15 -20.86
N ARG A 323 18.46 -9.11 -19.97
CA ARG A 323 19.53 -10.12 -19.89
C ARG A 323 19.42 -10.83 -18.55
N SER A 324 19.33 -12.16 -18.55
CA SER A 324 19.37 -12.97 -17.34
C SER A 324 20.47 -14.01 -17.39
N SER A 325 21.11 -14.21 -16.24
CA SER A 325 22.00 -15.33 -15.97
C SER A 325 21.34 -16.19 -14.90
N ASN A 326 21.04 -17.44 -15.27
CA ASN A 326 20.45 -18.41 -14.37
C ASN A 326 21.47 -19.51 -14.09
N ARG A 327 21.56 -19.92 -12.83
CA ARG A 327 22.43 -20.98 -12.36
C ARG A 327 21.58 -21.98 -11.58
N LEU A 328 21.61 -23.24 -12.01
CA LEU A 328 21.04 -24.35 -11.26
C LEU A 328 22.18 -25.08 -10.56
N THR A 329 22.22 -25.04 -9.23
CA THR A 329 23.17 -25.82 -8.43
C THR A 329 22.46 -26.98 -7.76
N SER A 330 22.92 -28.20 -7.97
CA SER A 330 22.43 -29.35 -7.21
C SER A 330 23.19 -29.48 -5.89
N ARG A 331 22.54 -30.00 -4.84
CA ARG A 331 23.23 -30.51 -3.64
C ARG A 331 23.83 -31.90 -3.87
N THR A 332 23.38 -32.60 -4.91
CA THR A 332 23.98 -33.87 -5.34
C THR A 332 25.20 -33.60 -6.23
N ALA A 333 26.02 -34.62 -6.49
CA ALA A 333 27.23 -34.53 -7.34
C ALA A 333 26.97 -34.20 -8.83
N LEU A 334 25.78 -33.68 -9.17
CA LEU A 334 25.45 -33.23 -10.51
C LEU A 334 26.17 -31.91 -10.82
N PRO A 335 26.68 -31.74 -12.06
CA PRO A 335 27.32 -30.51 -12.48
C PRO A 335 26.36 -29.33 -12.39
N SER A 336 26.87 -28.15 -12.03
CA SER A 336 26.09 -26.93 -12.06
C SER A 336 25.77 -26.53 -13.50
N GLU A 337 24.51 -26.19 -13.76
CA GLU A 337 24.06 -25.74 -15.07
C GLU A 337 24.01 -24.21 -15.11
N PHE A 338 24.54 -23.62 -16.19
CA PHE A 338 24.49 -22.18 -16.42
C PHE A 338 23.70 -21.91 -17.71
N THR A 339 22.73 -21.01 -17.61
CA THR A 339 21.97 -20.53 -18.77
C THR A 339 22.00 -19.02 -18.80
N ASN A 340 22.34 -18.45 -19.94
CA ASN A 340 22.22 -17.02 -20.18
C ASN A 340 21.08 -16.81 -21.18
N GLU A 341 20.17 -15.90 -20.85
CA GLU A 341 19.06 -15.54 -21.71
C GLU A 341 19.14 -14.06 -22.05
N ASN A 342 18.91 -13.74 -23.31
CA ASN A 342 18.71 -12.38 -23.78
C ASN A 342 17.34 -12.32 -24.43
N ALA A 343 16.50 -11.38 -23.98
CA ALA A 343 15.16 -11.21 -24.48
C ALA A 343 14.93 -9.75 -24.87
N PHE A 344 14.27 -9.55 -26.00
CA PHE A 344 13.70 -8.27 -26.38
C PHE A 344 12.17 -8.38 -26.36
N GLU A 345 11.52 -7.38 -25.79
CA GLU A 345 10.07 -7.24 -25.72
C GLU A 345 9.68 -5.90 -26.36
N GLY A 346 8.78 -5.95 -27.34
CA GLY A 346 8.16 -4.78 -27.95
C GLY A 346 6.66 -4.79 -27.67
N THR A 347 6.07 -3.62 -27.43
CA THR A 347 4.62 -3.48 -27.30
C THR A 347 4.16 -2.21 -27.98
N ALA A 348 3.08 -2.33 -28.75
CA ALA A 348 2.34 -1.20 -29.30
C ALA A 348 0.90 -1.29 -28.80
N LEU A 349 0.39 -0.20 -28.23
CA LEU A 349 -0.95 -0.12 -27.67
C LEU A 349 -1.67 1.10 -28.25
N LEU A 350 -2.86 0.87 -28.78
CA LEU A 350 -3.74 1.88 -29.37
C LEU A 350 -5.02 1.93 -28.54
N ASP A 351 -5.27 3.08 -27.93
CA ASP A 351 -6.48 3.35 -27.16
C ASP A 351 -7.36 4.33 -27.93
N GLY A 352 -8.66 4.06 -28.01
CA GLY A 352 -9.59 4.79 -28.86
C GLY A 352 -11.04 4.71 -28.43
N ARG A 353 -11.91 5.43 -29.16
CA ARG A 353 -13.36 5.35 -29.00
C ARG A 353 -13.99 4.83 -30.29
N LEU A 354 -14.60 3.65 -30.24
CA LEU A 354 -15.34 3.05 -31.35
C LEU A 354 -16.81 2.91 -30.96
N TRP A 355 -17.73 3.41 -31.78
CA TRP A 355 -19.19 3.27 -31.61
C TRP A 355 -19.72 3.56 -30.19
N LYS A 356 -19.34 4.71 -29.61
CA LYS A 356 -19.67 5.15 -28.23
C LYS A 356 -19.05 4.31 -27.11
N GLY A 357 -18.26 3.29 -27.43
CA GLY A 357 -17.47 2.50 -26.47
C GLY A 357 -16.00 2.93 -26.43
N VAL A 358 -15.26 2.36 -25.48
CA VAL A 358 -13.79 2.46 -25.41
C VAL A 358 -13.21 1.18 -26.02
N SER A 359 -12.27 1.32 -26.95
CA SER A 359 -11.57 0.21 -27.58
C SER A 359 -10.07 0.28 -27.29
N ARG A 360 -9.45 -0.87 -27.07
CA ARG A 360 -8.01 -1.02 -26.88
C ARG A 360 -7.51 -2.13 -27.78
N LEU A 361 -6.52 -1.83 -28.62
CA LEU A 361 -5.76 -2.82 -29.37
C LEU A 361 -4.33 -2.85 -28.83
N ALA A 362 -3.80 -4.04 -28.58
CA ALA A 362 -2.43 -4.21 -28.14
C ALA A 362 -1.75 -5.28 -28.98
N VAL A 363 -0.57 -4.96 -29.49
CA VAL A 363 0.31 -5.87 -30.22
C VAL A 363 1.57 -6.05 -29.39
N TYR A 364 1.88 -7.31 -29.11
CA TYR A 364 3.05 -7.71 -28.34
C TYR A 364 3.99 -8.51 -29.24
N TRP A 365 5.27 -8.21 -29.13
CA TRP A 365 6.33 -8.97 -29.78
C TRP A 365 7.40 -9.33 -28.77
N MET A 366 7.85 -10.58 -28.80
CA MET A 366 8.89 -11.08 -27.89
C MET A 366 9.86 -11.93 -28.69
N GLN A 367 11.16 -11.65 -28.55
CA GLN A 367 12.22 -12.47 -29.12
C GLN A 367 13.21 -12.86 -28.03
N THR A 368 13.44 -14.16 -27.87
CA THR A 368 14.34 -14.72 -26.87
C THR A 368 15.48 -15.49 -27.55
N ARG A 369 16.72 -15.25 -27.11
CA ARG A 369 17.90 -16.04 -27.45
C ARG A 369 18.43 -16.70 -26.19
N LEU A 370 18.57 -18.03 -26.22
CA LEU A 370 19.07 -18.84 -25.12
C LEU A 370 20.47 -19.35 -25.46
N THR A 371 21.40 -19.18 -24.52
CA THR A 371 22.74 -19.78 -24.58
C THR A 371 22.91 -20.66 -23.35
N ARG A 372 23.03 -21.97 -23.56
CA ARG A 372 23.20 -22.96 -22.49
C ARG A 372 24.66 -23.41 -22.45
N THR A 373 25.26 -23.36 -21.27
CA THR A 373 26.61 -23.89 -21.01
C THR A 373 26.51 -24.91 -19.87
N VAL A 374 26.89 -26.15 -20.15
CA VAL A 374 26.93 -27.22 -19.13
C VAL A 374 28.40 -27.44 -18.78
N THR A 375 28.79 -27.07 -17.56
CA THR A 375 30.15 -27.30 -17.07
C THR A 375 30.21 -28.69 -16.44
N ALA A 376 30.66 -29.69 -17.18
CA ALA A 376 30.96 -31.00 -16.59
C ALA A 376 32.14 -30.84 -15.63
N ILE A 377 31.93 -31.08 -14.35
CA ILE A 377 33.02 -31.23 -13.39
C ILE A 377 33.63 -32.60 -13.68
N THR A 378 34.73 -32.64 -14.44
CA THR A 378 35.59 -33.82 -14.50
C THR A 378 36.05 -34.12 -13.08
N ALA A 379 35.55 -35.22 -12.51
CA ALA A 379 36.00 -35.73 -11.23
C ALA A 379 37.53 -35.84 -11.27
N SER A 380 38.22 -35.07 -10.42
CA SER A 380 39.66 -35.23 -10.23
C SER A 380 39.89 -36.66 -9.73
N PRO A 381 40.70 -37.50 -10.39
CA PRO A 381 41.00 -38.82 -9.86
C PRO A 381 41.77 -38.62 -8.56
N HIS A 382 41.14 -38.91 -7.43
CA HIS A 382 41.87 -39.11 -6.18
C HIS A 382 42.77 -40.34 -6.37
N PHE A 383 44.03 -40.11 -6.73
CA PHE A 383 45.10 -41.08 -6.55
C PHE A 383 45.29 -41.28 -5.04
N GLY A 384 44.59 -42.25 -4.48
CA GLY A 384 44.88 -42.78 -3.16
C GLY A 384 46.16 -43.61 -3.24
N VAL A 385 47.29 -43.03 -2.83
CA VAL A 385 48.51 -43.81 -2.55
C VAL A 385 48.32 -44.50 -1.20
N THR A 386 47.86 -45.75 -1.22
CA THR A 386 47.95 -46.65 -0.06
C THR A 386 49.41 -47.03 0.16
N ARG A 387 50.07 -46.40 1.14
CA ARG A 387 51.35 -46.87 1.69
C ARG A 387 51.06 -48.09 2.57
N ARG A 388 51.42 -49.28 2.10
CA ARG A 388 51.58 -50.47 2.98
C ARG A 388 52.93 -50.33 3.68
N SER A 389 52.90 -50.27 5.01
CA SER A 389 54.06 -50.58 5.85
C SER A 389 54.09 -52.10 6.05
N PHE A 390 55.28 -52.70 5.96
CA PHE A 390 55.56 -54.05 6.44
C PHE A 390 55.57 -54.09 7.97
#